data_AF-A0A8J6YF60-F1
#
_entry.id   AF-A0A8J6YF60-F1
#
_cell.length_a   1.000
_cell.length_b   1.000
_cell.length_c   1.000
_cell.angle_alpha   90.00
_cell.angle_beta   90.00
_cell.angle_gamma   90.00
#
_symmetry.space_group_name_H-M   'P 1'
#
loop_
_entity.id
_entity.type
_entity.pdbx_description
1 polymer ?
#
loop_
_entity_poly.entity_id
_entity_poly.type
_entity_poly.pdbx_seq_one_letter_code
_entity_poly.pdbx_strand_id
1 'polypeptide(L)'
;MLEKKILRREFLGKRAAVPRDERDRISHELIKKFTASEIYHAAKVIMAYASTPDELQLKELFNACFADKKVLAIPFIIGKGEMQAVEVPSLDALEVGAFNIQTVKLELRKFIKPAKIDCVIVPGAAFDVHGNRLGLGGGYYDRFLPRVVNAKKIALAYDFQLVDSLPTEAHDAKVDMILTIERSVYHEGY
;
A
#
# COMPACT_ATOMS: atom_id res chain seq x y z
N MET A 1 -19.31 -7.45 7.72
CA MET A 1 -20.05 -8.62 7.22
C MET A 1 -19.26 -9.92 7.44
N LEU A 2 -19.93 -11.05 7.70
CA LEU A 2 -19.30 -12.36 7.92
C LEU A 2 -18.48 -12.81 6.72
N GLU A 3 -19.01 -12.61 5.51
CA GLU A 3 -18.36 -12.96 4.24
C GLU A 3 -16.98 -12.28 4.06
N LYS A 4 -16.92 -10.95 4.20
CA LYS A 4 -15.65 -10.18 4.19
C LYS A 4 -14.63 -10.72 5.20
N LYS A 5 -15.08 -11.17 6.38
CA LYS A 5 -14.20 -11.73 7.43
C LYS A 5 -13.63 -13.09 7.00
N ILE A 6 -14.45 -13.93 6.37
CA ILE A 6 -14.02 -15.24 5.85
C ILE A 6 -12.99 -15.06 4.74
N LEU A 7 -13.30 -14.25 3.72
CA LEU A 7 -12.40 -13.97 2.61
C LEU A 7 -11.08 -13.36 3.11
N ARG A 8 -11.14 -12.40 4.03
CA ARG A 8 -9.93 -11.79 4.60
C ARG A 8 -9.05 -12.86 5.25
N ARG A 9 -9.61 -13.76 6.04
CA ARG A 9 -8.86 -14.84 6.68
C ARG A 9 -8.22 -15.76 5.63
N GLU A 10 -8.96 -16.10 4.58
CA GLU A 10 -8.45 -16.94 3.49
C GLU A 10 -7.25 -16.31 2.79
N PHE A 11 -7.37 -15.08 2.28
CA PHE A 11 -6.29 -14.43 1.55
C PHE A 11 -5.09 -14.09 2.42
N LEU A 12 -5.31 -13.70 3.68
CA LEU A 12 -4.20 -13.52 4.62
C LEU A 12 -3.50 -14.84 4.94
N GLY A 13 -4.24 -15.96 4.98
CA GLY A 13 -3.66 -17.29 5.11
C GLY A 13 -2.81 -17.68 3.90
N LYS A 14 -3.31 -17.47 2.68
CA LYS A 14 -2.56 -17.67 1.43
C LYS A 14 -1.28 -16.82 1.41
N ARG A 15 -1.39 -15.55 1.80
CA ARG A 15 -0.28 -14.60 1.88
C ARG A 15 0.79 -15.01 2.89
N ALA A 16 0.39 -15.43 4.09
CA ALA A 16 1.32 -15.93 5.11
C ALA A 16 2.01 -17.25 4.69
N ALA A 17 1.35 -18.07 3.87
CA ALA A 17 1.90 -19.32 3.36
C ALA A 17 2.94 -19.13 2.24
N VAL A 18 3.09 -17.93 1.67
CA VAL A 18 4.12 -17.67 0.65
C VAL A 18 5.51 -17.73 1.31
N PRO A 19 6.42 -18.61 0.84
CA PRO A 19 7.79 -18.67 1.37
C PRO A 19 8.53 -17.34 1.23
N ARG A 20 9.45 -17.07 2.16
CA ARG A 20 10.20 -15.81 2.20
C ARG A 20 10.94 -15.51 0.89
N ASP A 21 11.63 -16.49 0.32
CA ASP A 21 12.42 -16.28 -0.89
C ASP A 21 11.53 -15.96 -2.11
N GLU A 22 10.37 -16.60 -2.18
CA GLU A 22 9.38 -16.31 -3.23
C GLU A 22 8.73 -14.94 -3.03
N ARG A 23 8.41 -14.57 -1.80
CA ARG A 23 7.94 -13.23 -1.44
C ARG A 23 8.95 -12.16 -1.83
N ASP A 24 10.22 -12.37 -1.54
CA ASP A 24 11.29 -11.42 -1.89
C ASP A 24 11.44 -11.31 -3.42
N ARG A 25 11.40 -12.44 -4.15
CA ARG A 25 11.40 -12.47 -5.63
C ARG A 25 10.23 -11.70 -6.23
N ILE A 26 9.00 -11.99 -5.78
CA ILE A 26 7.78 -11.33 -6.27
C ILE A 26 7.80 -9.84 -5.93
N SER A 27 8.25 -9.48 -4.72
CA SER A 27 8.39 -8.08 -4.30
C SER A 27 9.34 -7.33 -5.22
N HIS A 28 10.51 -7.90 -5.53
CA HIS A 28 11.48 -7.33 -6.45
C HIS A 28 10.88 -7.09 -7.85
N GLU A 29 10.20 -8.09 -8.42
CA GLU A 29 9.60 -7.99 -9.75
C GLU A 29 8.50 -6.91 -9.82
N LEU A 30 7.63 -6.85 -8.82
CA LEU A 30 6.57 -5.85 -8.74
C LEU A 30 7.12 -4.43 -8.54
N ILE A 31 8.15 -4.28 -7.69
CA ILE A 31 8.80 -2.99 -7.46
C ILE A 31 9.48 -2.53 -8.74
N LYS A 32 10.22 -3.40 -9.43
CA LYS A 32 10.84 -3.09 -10.71
C LYS A 32 9.81 -2.67 -11.77
N LYS A 33 8.68 -3.38 -11.85
CA LYS A 33 7.58 -3.04 -12.77
C LYS A 33 6.98 -1.67 -12.42
N PHE A 34 6.77 -1.39 -11.14
CA PHE A 34 6.23 -0.11 -10.68
C PHE A 34 7.21 1.05 -10.91
N THR A 35 8.49 0.90 -10.58
CA THR A 35 9.49 1.96 -10.72
C THR A 35 9.83 2.28 -12.18
N ALA A 36 9.54 1.38 -13.12
CA ALA A 36 9.62 1.63 -14.55
C ALA A 36 8.37 2.33 -15.14
N SER A 37 7.33 2.58 -14.34
CA SER A 37 6.07 3.17 -14.81
C SER A 37 6.13 4.69 -14.86
N GLU A 38 5.36 5.30 -15.77
CA GLU A 38 5.18 6.75 -15.84
C GLU A 38 4.64 7.35 -14.53
N ILE A 39 3.81 6.58 -13.81
CA ILE A 39 3.21 7.02 -12.54
C ILE A 39 4.29 7.23 -11.49
N TYR A 40 5.23 6.30 -11.39
CA TYR A 40 6.37 6.42 -10.49
C TYR A 40 7.25 7.60 -10.88
N HIS A 41 7.57 7.75 -12.17
CA HIS A 41 8.40 8.85 -12.65
C HIS A 41 7.76 10.21 -12.42
N ALA A 42 6.45 10.35 -12.63
CA ALA A 42 5.70 11.59 -12.41
C ALA A 42 5.52 11.94 -10.91
N ALA A 43 5.42 10.94 -10.03
CA ALA A 43 5.20 11.16 -8.61
C ALA A 43 6.44 11.76 -7.92
N LYS A 44 6.23 12.85 -7.17
CA LYS A 44 7.25 13.49 -6.32
C LYS A 44 7.09 13.06 -4.86
N VAL A 45 5.86 12.83 -4.43
CA VAL A 45 5.52 12.37 -3.09
C VAL A 45 4.80 11.03 -3.17
N ILE A 46 5.46 9.99 -2.67
CA ILE A 46 4.95 8.62 -2.66
C ILE A 46 4.72 8.19 -1.21
N MET A 47 3.49 7.81 -0.90
CA MET A 47 3.15 7.14 0.36
C MET A 47 3.10 5.64 0.14
N ALA A 48 3.74 4.87 1.01
CA ALA A 48 3.70 3.41 0.99
C ALA A 48 3.49 2.87 2.40
N TYR A 49 2.92 1.66 2.53
CA TYR A 49 2.80 1.01 3.83
C TYR A 49 4.18 0.51 4.31
N ALA A 50 4.39 0.50 5.62
CA ALA A 50 5.51 -0.22 6.22
C ALA A 50 5.14 -1.71 6.26
N SER A 51 5.82 -2.53 5.44
CA SER A 51 5.49 -3.95 5.27
C SER A 51 5.56 -4.71 6.58
N THR A 52 4.52 -5.50 6.86
CA THR A 52 4.62 -6.59 7.85
C THR A 52 5.43 -7.76 7.26
N PRO A 53 5.88 -8.74 8.08
CA PRO A 53 6.68 -9.86 7.56
C PRO A 53 6.01 -10.59 6.41
N ASP A 54 4.69 -10.78 6.47
CA ASP A 54 3.92 -11.55 5.48
C ASP A 54 3.50 -10.72 4.25
N GLU A 55 3.78 -9.41 4.22
CA GLU A 55 3.44 -8.58 3.08
C GLU A 55 4.51 -8.61 1.98
N LEU A 56 4.16 -8.08 0.81
CA LEU A 56 5.17 -7.71 -0.16
C LEU A 56 6.13 -6.70 0.50
N GLN A 57 7.42 -6.95 0.35
CA GLN A 57 8.47 -6.20 1.01
C GLN A 57 8.81 -4.96 0.19
N LEU A 58 8.55 -3.76 0.73
CA LEU A 58 8.69 -2.50 0.00
C LEU A 58 10.04 -1.78 0.22
N LYS A 59 11.01 -2.44 0.85
CA LYS A 59 12.32 -1.83 1.14
C LYS A 59 13.04 -1.35 -0.13
N GLU A 60 12.96 -2.12 -1.21
CA GLU A 60 13.55 -1.71 -2.49
C GLU A 60 12.87 -0.47 -3.08
N LEU A 61 11.55 -0.33 -2.92
CA LEU A 61 10.83 0.87 -3.30
C LEU A 61 11.29 2.08 -2.47
N PHE A 62 11.51 1.89 -1.16
CA PHE A 62 11.98 2.97 -0.29
C PHE A 62 13.36 3.46 -0.76
N ASN A 63 14.28 2.52 -1.04
CA ASN A 63 15.60 2.83 -1.59
C ASN A 63 15.52 3.57 -2.92
N ALA A 64 14.65 3.13 -3.83
CA ALA A 64 14.43 3.80 -5.11
C ALA A 64 13.93 5.24 -4.92
N CYS A 65 12.95 5.47 -4.05
CA CYS A 65 12.48 6.81 -3.72
C CYS A 65 13.61 7.73 -3.22
N PHE A 66 14.49 7.23 -2.34
CA PHE A 66 15.63 8.01 -1.85
C PHE A 66 16.65 8.31 -2.95
N ALA A 67 16.99 7.31 -3.77
CA ALA A 67 17.92 7.48 -4.89
C ALA A 67 17.41 8.53 -5.89
N ASP A 68 16.11 8.51 -6.17
CA ASP A 68 15.44 9.42 -7.10
C ASP A 68 15.03 10.76 -6.47
N LYS A 69 15.43 11.01 -5.21
CA LYS A 69 15.12 12.23 -4.46
C LYS A 69 13.62 12.53 -4.35
N LYS A 70 12.80 11.48 -4.31
CA LYS A 70 11.36 11.56 -4.07
C LYS A 70 11.10 11.63 -2.57
N VAL A 71 10.01 12.29 -2.18
CA VAL A 71 9.55 12.30 -0.78
C VAL A 71 8.81 11.00 -0.50
N LEU A 72 9.37 10.17 0.38
CA LEU A 72 8.74 8.95 0.86
C LEU A 72 7.92 9.25 2.12
N ALA A 73 6.72 8.68 2.21
CA ALA A 73 5.91 8.72 3.42
C ALA A 73 5.34 7.36 3.80
N ILE A 74 5.07 7.17 5.09
CA ILE A 74 4.40 5.99 5.63
C ILE A 74 3.15 6.38 6.43
N PRO A 75 2.16 5.47 6.61
CA PRO A 75 1.02 5.73 7.46
C PRO A 75 1.43 5.84 8.94
N PHE A 76 0.99 6.90 9.60
CA PHE A 76 1.11 7.12 11.03
C PHE A 76 -0.28 7.12 11.68
N ILE A 77 -0.54 6.16 12.55
CA ILE A 77 -1.83 6.01 13.24
C ILE A 77 -1.95 7.07 14.35
N ILE A 78 -3.00 7.89 14.29
CA ILE A 78 -3.27 8.95 15.28
C ILE A 78 -4.50 8.67 16.14
N GLY A 79 -5.29 7.67 15.79
CA GLY A 79 -6.53 7.32 16.47
C GLY A 79 -7.19 6.11 15.83
N LYS A 80 -8.30 5.66 16.40
CA LYS A 80 -9.02 4.47 15.92
C LYS A 80 -9.53 4.70 14.49
N GLY A 81 -8.85 4.07 13.54
CA GLY A 81 -9.21 4.18 12.13
C GLY A 81 -8.79 5.50 11.47
N GLU A 82 -8.00 6.32 12.15
CA GLU A 82 -7.46 7.58 11.66
C GLU A 82 -5.95 7.51 11.49
N MET A 83 -5.46 8.00 10.36
CA MET A 83 -4.04 8.08 10.06
C MET A 83 -3.66 9.38 9.35
N GLN A 84 -2.39 9.72 9.45
CA GLN A 84 -1.71 10.78 8.71
C GLN A 84 -0.54 10.17 7.92
N ALA A 85 -0.05 10.89 6.92
CA ALA A 85 1.20 10.53 6.25
C ALA A 85 2.36 11.21 6.98
N VAL A 86 3.37 10.45 7.37
CA VAL A 86 4.62 10.98 7.95
C VAL A 86 5.77 10.73 6.97
N GLU A 87 6.56 11.78 6.72
CA GLU A 87 7.74 11.72 5.87
C GLU A 87 8.80 10.82 6.51
N VAL A 88 9.42 9.98 5.68
CA VAL A 88 10.57 9.15 6.04
C VAL A 88 11.80 9.80 5.40
N PRO A 89 12.67 10.47 6.16
CA PRO A 89 13.84 11.15 5.58
C PRO A 89 14.98 10.18 5.21
N SER A 90 15.05 9.02 5.87
CA SER A 90 15.99 7.94 5.58
C SER A 90 15.51 6.64 6.22
N LEU A 91 16.10 5.50 5.87
CA LEU A 91 15.81 4.23 6.55
C LEU A 91 16.18 4.25 8.04
N ASP A 92 17.21 5.00 8.44
CA ASP A 92 17.65 5.11 9.84
C ASP A 92 16.70 5.94 10.72
N ALA A 93 15.76 6.65 10.10
CA ALA A 93 14.68 7.35 10.79
C ALA A 93 13.55 6.43 11.23
N LEU A 94 13.53 5.18 10.74
CA LEU A 94 12.53 4.19 11.09
C LEU A 94 12.85 3.51 12.44
N GLU A 95 11.82 3.31 13.25
CA GLU A 95 11.86 2.58 14.51
C GLU A 95 10.67 1.60 14.57
N VAL A 96 10.73 0.61 15.46
CA VAL A 96 9.61 -0.30 15.67
C VAL A 96 8.48 0.44 16.40
N GLY A 97 7.33 0.56 15.75
CA GLY A 97 6.13 1.20 16.31
C GLY A 97 5.12 0.20 16.87
N ALA A 98 3.87 0.64 16.97
CA ALA A 98 2.76 -0.20 17.42
C ALA A 98 2.57 -1.43 16.49
N PHE A 99 2.15 -2.56 17.08
CA PHE A 99 1.92 -3.82 16.36
C PHE A 99 3.16 -4.34 15.58
N ASN A 100 4.38 -3.97 16.00
CA ASN A 100 5.64 -4.28 15.32
C ASN A 100 5.73 -3.73 13.88
N ILE A 101 4.96 -2.68 13.57
CA ILE A 101 5.00 -1.99 12.28
C ILE A 101 5.96 -0.80 12.41
N GLN A 102 6.85 -0.61 11.44
CA GLN A 102 7.80 0.50 11.48
C GLN A 102 7.07 1.85 11.48
N THR A 103 7.60 2.78 12.26
CA THR A 103 7.16 4.19 12.33
C THR A 103 8.38 5.11 12.29
N VAL A 104 8.16 6.43 12.25
CA VAL A 104 9.24 7.42 12.26
C VAL A 104 9.50 7.89 13.68
N LYS A 105 10.78 7.99 14.07
CA LYS A 105 11.23 8.56 15.35
C LYS A 105 10.57 9.90 15.64
N LEU A 106 10.13 10.11 16.88
CA LEU A 106 9.30 11.25 17.28
C LEU A 106 9.88 12.60 16.84
N GLU A 107 11.17 12.80 17.04
CA GLU A 107 11.92 14.02 16.73
C GLU A 107 12.10 14.28 15.23
N LEU A 108 11.88 13.27 14.39
CA LEU A 108 12.01 13.36 12.92
C LEU A 108 10.65 13.45 12.21
N ARG A 109 9.52 13.45 12.96
CA ARG A 109 8.18 13.40 12.37
C ARG A 109 7.84 14.70 11.67
N LYS A 110 7.67 14.62 10.35
CA LYS A 110 7.10 15.68 9.53
C LYS A 110 5.88 15.16 8.79
N PHE A 111 4.70 15.70 9.13
CA PHE A 111 3.45 15.26 8.53
C PHE A 111 3.21 15.89 7.16
N ILE A 112 2.74 15.06 6.22
CA ILE A 112 2.40 15.47 4.87
C ILE A 112 0.89 15.60 4.73
N LYS A 113 0.44 16.73 4.20
CA LYS A 113 -0.98 16.94 3.89
C LYS A 113 -1.41 15.96 2.80
N PRO A 114 -2.55 15.26 2.92
CA PRO A 114 -3.03 14.31 1.91
C PRO A 114 -3.07 14.87 0.47
N ALA A 115 -3.44 16.14 0.30
CA ALA A 115 -3.48 16.80 -1.02
C ALA A 115 -2.10 16.99 -1.70
N LYS A 116 -0.99 16.74 -0.98
CA LYS A 116 0.38 16.81 -1.51
C LYS A 116 0.93 15.45 -1.95
N ILE A 117 0.17 14.38 -1.76
CA ILE A 117 0.59 13.02 -2.13
C ILE A 117 0.21 12.80 -3.59
N ASP A 118 1.15 12.31 -4.39
CA ASP A 118 0.97 12.06 -5.83
C ASP A 118 0.69 10.57 -6.11
N CYS A 119 1.17 9.69 -5.24
CA CYS A 119 0.94 8.26 -5.35
C CYS A 119 0.83 7.61 -3.96
N VAL A 120 -0.09 6.66 -3.81
CA VAL A 120 -0.22 5.81 -2.62
C VAL A 120 -0.13 4.35 -3.02
N ILE A 121 0.81 3.62 -2.44
CA ILE A 121 0.83 2.15 -2.48
C ILE A 121 -0.10 1.64 -1.38
N VAL A 122 -1.24 1.11 -1.79
CA VAL A 122 -2.36 0.73 -0.93
C VAL A 122 -2.27 -0.76 -0.57
N PRO A 123 -2.20 -1.13 0.72
CA PRO A 123 -2.25 -2.52 1.14
C PRO A 123 -3.68 -3.07 1.14
N GLY A 124 -3.80 -4.38 0.97
CA GLY A 124 -5.07 -5.11 1.00
C GLY A 124 -4.87 -6.60 1.24
N ALA A 125 -5.92 -7.26 1.72
CA ALA A 125 -5.98 -8.72 1.78
C ALA A 125 -6.28 -9.29 0.38
N ALA A 126 -7.19 -8.65 -0.37
CA ALA A 126 -7.49 -8.98 -1.76
C ALA A 126 -7.97 -7.73 -2.52
N PHE A 127 -7.96 -7.83 -3.83
CA PHE A 127 -8.43 -6.84 -4.78
C PHE A 127 -9.25 -7.55 -5.86
N ASP A 128 -10.15 -6.84 -6.53
CA ASP A 128 -10.82 -7.37 -7.72
C ASP A 128 -10.53 -6.58 -8.99
N VAL A 129 -10.93 -7.14 -10.13
CA VAL A 129 -10.80 -6.52 -11.46
C VAL A 129 -11.67 -5.28 -11.65
N HIS A 130 -12.35 -4.78 -10.62
CA HIS A 130 -13.11 -3.54 -10.63
C HIS A 130 -12.52 -2.47 -9.70
N GLY A 131 -11.31 -2.71 -9.18
CA GLY A 131 -10.58 -1.81 -8.30
C GLY A 131 -11.07 -1.87 -6.85
N ASN A 132 -11.99 -2.76 -6.52
CA ASN A 132 -12.44 -2.91 -5.14
C ASN A 132 -11.34 -3.57 -4.31
N ARG A 133 -11.32 -3.23 -3.03
CA ARG A 133 -10.27 -3.64 -2.10
C ARG A 133 -10.87 -4.23 -0.84
N LEU A 134 -10.47 -5.44 -0.51
CA LEU A 134 -10.70 -6.02 0.80
C LEU A 134 -9.57 -5.61 1.74
N GLY A 135 -9.80 -4.55 2.53
CA GLY A 135 -8.84 -4.10 3.55
C GLY A 135 -8.73 -5.03 4.77
N LEU A 136 -7.86 -4.69 5.72
CA LEU A 136 -7.60 -5.48 6.94
C LEU A 136 -8.66 -5.32 8.05
N GLY A 137 -9.66 -4.44 7.86
CA GLY A 137 -10.80 -4.28 8.77
C GLY A 137 -10.72 -3.10 9.75
N GLY A 138 -9.62 -2.33 9.77
CA GLY A 138 -9.49 -1.12 10.61
C GLY A 138 -10.10 0.16 10.01
N GLY A 139 -10.43 0.15 8.71
CA GLY A 139 -11.00 1.31 8.00
C GLY A 139 -10.04 2.50 7.83
N TYR A 140 -8.74 2.32 8.09
CA TYR A 140 -7.75 3.40 7.98
C TYR A 140 -7.65 3.95 6.56
N TYR A 141 -7.44 3.06 5.58
CA TYR A 141 -7.35 3.44 4.18
C TYR A 141 -8.71 3.90 3.62
N ASP A 142 -9.81 3.32 4.06
CA ASP A 142 -11.15 3.73 3.61
C ASP A 142 -11.47 5.19 4.00
N ARG A 143 -10.98 5.65 5.15
CA ARG A 143 -11.09 7.06 5.57
C ARG A 143 -10.01 7.98 5.00
N PHE A 144 -8.84 7.43 4.65
CA PHE A 144 -7.70 8.22 4.20
C PHE A 144 -7.69 8.46 2.69
N LEU A 145 -7.99 7.43 1.89
CA LEU A 145 -7.92 7.49 0.44
C LEU A 145 -8.81 8.57 -0.19
N PRO A 146 -10.01 8.90 0.35
CA PRO A 146 -10.79 10.04 -0.14
C PRO A 146 -10.10 11.41 0.05
N ARG A 147 -9.10 11.51 0.94
CA ARG A 147 -8.41 12.77 1.26
C ARG A 147 -7.21 13.04 0.34
N VAL A 148 -6.69 12.02 -0.34
CA VAL A 148 -5.55 12.12 -1.28
C VAL A 148 -6.05 12.36 -2.71
N VAL A 149 -6.75 13.47 -2.90
CA VAL A 149 -7.51 13.76 -4.14
C VAL A 149 -6.66 13.82 -5.42
N ASN A 150 -5.36 14.06 -5.30
CA ASN A 150 -4.43 14.14 -6.43
C ASN A 150 -3.63 12.85 -6.63
N ALA A 151 -3.73 11.88 -5.71
CA ALA A 151 -2.88 10.72 -5.71
C ALA A 151 -3.44 9.60 -6.59
N LYS A 152 -2.56 8.96 -7.35
CA LYS A 152 -2.82 7.64 -7.91
C LYS A 152 -2.76 6.59 -6.81
N LYS A 153 -3.79 5.77 -6.68
CA LYS A 153 -3.93 4.71 -5.67
C LYS A 153 -3.61 3.38 -6.32
N ILE A 154 -2.47 2.80 -5.97
CA ILE A 154 -1.95 1.61 -6.63
C ILE A 154 -1.84 0.48 -5.62
N ALA A 155 -2.32 -0.70 -6.00
CA ALA A 155 -2.07 -1.93 -5.28
C ALA A 155 -0.93 -2.70 -5.95
N LEU A 156 0.09 -3.07 -5.18
CA LEU A 156 0.99 -4.17 -5.54
C LEU A 156 0.44 -5.42 -4.86
N ALA A 157 0.18 -6.47 -5.63
CA ALA A 157 -0.54 -7.64 -5.12
C ALA A 157 0.04 -8.94 -5.71
N TYR A 158 -0.03 -10.03 -4.95
CA TYR A 158 0.17 -11.36 -5.52
C TYR A 158 -0.96 -11.69 -6.50
N ASP A 159 -0.71 -12.54 -7.49
CA ASP A 159 -1.74 -12.93 -8.48
C ASP A 159 -2.97 -13.56 -7.82
N PHE A 160 -2.79 -14.35 -6.76
CA PHE A 160 -3.92 -14.93 -6.01
C PHE A 160 -4.75 -13.91 -5.23
N GLN A 161 -4.23 -12.69 -5.00
CA GLN A 161 -4.99 -11.63 -4.33
C GLN A 161 -5.93 -10.90 -5.29
N LEU A 162 -5.77 -11.09 -6.61
CA LEU A 162 -6.64 -10.51 -7.63
C LEU A 162 -7.74 -11.52 -8.02
N VAL A 163 -9.00 -11.14 -7.80
CA VAL A 163 -10.17 -11.97 -8.10
C VAL A 163 -11.19 -11.24 -8.99
N ASP A 164 -12.22 -11.94 -9.45
CA ASP A 164 -13.23 -11.35 -10.33
C ASP A 164 -14.13 -10.34 -9.61
N SER A 165 -14.51 -10.63 -8.36
CA SER A 165 -15.37 -9.72 -7.58
C SER A 165 -15.18 -9.91 -6.09
N LEU A 166 -15.22 -8.81 -5.34
CA LEU A 166 -15.27 -8.80 -3.89
C LEU A 166 -16.60 -8.22 -3.37
N PRO A 167 -17.08 -8.66 -2.20
CA PRO A 167 -18.19 -8.00 -1.54
C PRO A 167 -17.75 -6.60 -1.08
N THR A 168 -18.51 -5.58 -1.48
CA THR A 168 -18.22 -4.16 -1.19
C THR A 168 -19.32 -3.48 -0.38
N GLU A 169 -18.94 -2.42 0.31
CA GLU A 169 -19.83 -1.46 0.98
C GLU A 169 -19.56 -0.06 0.42
N ALA A 170 -20.53 0.84 0.49
CA ALA A 170 -20.44 2.18 -0.11
C ALA A 170 -19.28 3.04 0.41
N HIS A 171 -18.74 2.70 1.58
CA HIS A 171 -17.61 3.39 2.21
C HIS A 171 -16.25 2.75 1.91
N ASP A 172 -16.19 1.61 1.22
CA ASP A 172 -14.91 0.99 0.86
C ASP A 172 -14.22 1.82 -0.23
N ALA A 173 -12.98 2.23 0.03
CA ALA A 173 -12.22 2.98 -0.96
C ALA A 173 -11.56 2.05 -1.98
N LYS A 174 -11.78 2.38 -3.26
CA LYS A 174 -11.18 1.69 -4.42
C LYS A 174 -9.74 2.13 -4.68
N VAL A 175 -9.04 1.32 -5.46
CA VAL A 175 -7.74 1.64 -6.06
C VAL A 175 -7.92 1.92 -7.55
N ASP A 176 -7.01 2.73 -8.10
CA ASP A 176 -7.03 3.15 -9.50
C ASP A 176 -6.22 2.17 -10.38
N MET A 177 -5.29 1.42 -9.78
CA MET A 177 -4.46 0.44 -10.51
C MET A 177 -4.07 -0.72 -9.62
N ILE A 178 -4.03 -1.93 -10.18
CA ILE A 178 -3.55 -3.14 -9.53
C ILE A 178 -2.45 -3.75 -10.39
N LEU A 179 -1.29 -3.95 -9.78
CA LEU A 179 -0.13 -4.61 -10.37
C LEU A 179 0.08 -5.97 -9.72
N THR A 180 0.02 -7.00 -10.55
CA THR A 180 0.53 -8.34 -10.22
C THR A 180 1.68 -8.68 -11.19
N ILE A 181 2.31 -9.85 -11.02
CA ILE A 181 3.35 -10.29 -11.96
C ILE A 181 2.72 -10.49 -13.34
N GLU A 182 1.61 -11.21 -13.39
CA GLU A 182 0.98 -11.59 -14.65
C GLU A 182 0.17 -10.45 -15.28
N ARG A 183 -0.41 -9.57 -14.46
CA ARG A 183 -1.45 -8.64 -14.91
C ARG A 183 -1.21 -7.22 -14.43
N SER A 184 -1.73 -6.28 -15.20
CA SER A 184 -1.90 -4.88 -14.82
C SER A 184 -3.34 -4.51 -15.09
N VAL A 185 -4.09 -4.15 -14.05
CA VAL A 185 -5.50 -3.74 -14.16
C VAL A 185 -5.60 -2.26 -13.85
N TYR A 186 -6.30 -1.51 -14.72
CA TYR A 186 -6.44 -0.06 -14.65
C TYR A 186 -7.92 0.32 -14.48
N HIS A 187 -8.19 1.29 -13.61
CA HIS A 187 -9.51 1.81 -13.29
C HIS A 187 -9.51 3.34 -13.28
N GLU A 188 -10.67 3.93 -13.61
CA GLU A 188 -10.97 5.37 -13.73
C GLU A 188 -9.80 6.36 -13.78
N GLY A 189 -9.63 7.02 -14.93
CA GLY A 189 -8.71 8.16 -15.09
C GLY A 189 -7.28 7.79 -15.47
N TYR A 190 -7.07 6.64 -16.11
CA TYR A 190 -5.93 6.37 -16.99
C TYR A 190 -6.30 6.69 -18.44
#